data_AF-A0A9W8PQN7-F1
#
_entry.id   AF-A0A9W8PQN7-F1
#
_cell.length_a   1.000
_cell.length_b   1.000
_cell.length_c   1.000
_cell.angle_alpha   90.00
_cell.angle_beta   90.00
_cell.angle_gamma   90.00
#
_symmetry.space_group_name_H-M   'P 1'
#
loop_
_entity.id
_entity.type
_entity.pdbx_description
1 polymer ?
#
loop_
_entity_poly.entity_id
_entity_poly.type
_entity_poly.pdbx_seq_one_letter_code
_entity_poly.pdbx_strand_id
1 'polypeptide(L)'
;MKAALFLSALASAAVGVVAEELKIDVTLPVVCERKTQKGDRVQMHYRGTLKDSGKQFDASYDRGTPLAFAVGAGQVIKGWDEGLLDMCIGEKRVLTIPPEYGYGQRAIGPIPAGSTLIFETELVGIEGVPTPEKIETKVVEGAESAAEAISEATESVASATQKVAGKVAEAIVDAAKVAKTIVADTEDAPEHEEL
;
A
#
# COMPACT_ATOMS: atom_id res chain seq x y z
N MET A 1 -11.21 -13.78 68.35
CA MET A 1 -10.57 -14.22 67.08
C MET A 1 -11.55 -14.00 65.92
N LYS A 2 -11.14 -13.16 64.95
CA LYS A 2 -11.45 -13.17 63.48
C LYS A 2 -12.92 -12.91 63.05
N ALA A 3 -13.24 -11.74 62.47
CA ALA A 3 -13.19 -11.36 61.03
C ALA A 3 -14.55 -11.67 60.32
N ALA A 4 -15.11 -10.94 59.35
CA ALA A 4 -14.61 -9.91 58.44
C ALA A 4 -15.78 -9.06 57.89
N LEU A 5 -15.53 -7.76 57.66
CA LEU A 5 -16.37 -6.87 56.85
C LEU A 5 -15.99 -7.03 55.38
N PHE A 6 -16.94 -7.39 54.52
CA PHE A 6 -16.73 -7.42 53.07
C PHE A 6 -17.27 -6.12 52.45
N LEU A 7 -16.38 -5.13 52.28
CA LEU A 7 -16.60 -3.98 51.40
C LEU A 7 -16.17 -4.40 49.98
N SER A 8 -17.13 -4.73 49.12
CA SER A 8 -16.86 -4.96 47.70
C SER A 8 -16.89 -3.62 46.96
N ALA A 9 -15.72 -3.04 46.73
CA ALA A 9 -15.52 -1.96 45.77
C ALA A 9 -15.11 -2.60 44.43
N LEU A 10 -16.05 -2.70 43.48
CA LEU A 10 -15.71 -3.08 42.11
C LEU A 10 -15.26 -1.82 41.36
N ALA A 11 -13.98 -1.78 41.04
CA ALA A 11 -13.33 -0.71 40.30
C ALA A 11 -13.87 -0.63 38.86
N SER A 12 -14.34 0.55 38.43
CA SER A 12 -14.51 0.86 37.02
C SER A 12 -13.14 0.98 36.36
N ALA A 13 -12.78 -0.01 35.55
CA ALA A 13 -11.67 0.14 34.60
C ALA A 13 -12.17 0.97 33.42
N ALA A 14 -11.83 2.27 33.40
CA ALA A 14 -11.91 3.07 32.20
C ALA A 14 -10.81 2.60 31.25
N VAL A 15 -11.18 1.84 30.22
CA VAL A 15 -10.27 1.46 29.14
C VAL A 15 -10.02 2.74 28.33
N GLY A 16 -8.83 3.33 28.50
CA GLY A 16 -8.42 4.47 27.69
C GLY A 16 -8.26 4.03 26.24
N VAL A 17 -9.13 4.51 25.37
CA VAL A 17 -8.95 4.38 23.92
C VAL A 17 -7.76 5.26 23.57
N VAL A 18 -6.66 4.63 23.15
CA VAL A 18 -5.50 5.35 22.61
C VAL A 18 -5.94 5.89 21.26
N ALA A 19 -5.99 7.22 21.10
CA ALA A 19 -6.28 7.83 19.82
C ALA A 19 -5.10 7.49 18.88
N GLU A 20 -5.35 6.67 17.86
CA GLU A 20 -4.36 6.48 16.78
C GLU A 20 -4.22 7.78 16.00
N GLU A 21 -2.99 8.13 15.65
CA GLU A 21 -2.69 9.31 14.84
C GLU A 21 -2.73 8.96 13.35
N LEU A 22 -2.99 9.96 12.50
CA LEU A 22 -2.90 9.83 11.06
C LEU A 22 -1.45 9.54 10.65
N LYS A 23 -1.21 8.43 9.95
CA LYS A 23 0.12 8.09 9.41
C LYS A 23 0.18 8.40 7.92
N ILE A 24 1.22 9.11 7.50
CA ILE A 24 1.48 9.49 6.11
C ILE A 24 2.83 8.89 5.70
N ASP A 25 2.81 7.86 4.86
CA ASP A 25 4.00 7.22 4.31
C ASP A 25 4.14 7.61 2.84
N VAL A 26 5.17 8.38 2.49
CA VAL A 26 5.46 8.74 1.08
C VAL A 26 6.17 7.57 0.41
N THR A 27 5.49 6.88 -0.51
CA THR A 27 6.02 5.69 -1.18
C THR A 27 6.78 6.02 -2.47
N LEU A 28 6.38 7.08 -3.16
CA LEU A 28 7.09 7.59 -4.33
C LEU A 28 7.25 9.10 -4.20
N PRO A 29 8.36 9.59 -3.64
CA PRO A 29 8.60 11.02 -3.50
C PRO A 29 9.00 11.65 -4.83
N VAL A 30 8.40 12.80 -5.13
CA VAL A 30 8.67 13.57 -6.34
C VAL A 30 9.14 14.98 -5.95
N VAL A 31 10.11 15.52 -6.70
CA VAL A 31 10.51 16.92 -6.59
C VAL A 31 9.67 17.75 -7.55
N CYS A 32 9.06 18.82 -7.04
CA CYS A 32 8.32 19.76 -7.87
C CYS A 32 8.35 21.16 -7.26
N GLU A 33 8.17 22.16 -8.10
CA GLU A 33 8.03 23.55 -7.66
C GLU A 33 6.63 23.84 -7.10
N ARG A 34 5.59 23.24 -7.70
CA ARG A 34 4.19 23.43 -7.31
C ARG A 34 3.62 22.21 -6.59
N LYS A 35 3.49 22.31 -5.27
CA LYS A 35 2.86 21.32 -4.39
C LYS A 35 1.40 21.65 -4.08
N THR A 36 0.57 20.67 -3.77
CA THR A 36 -0.83 20.88 -3.36
C THR A 36 -0.97 21.84 -2.18
N GLN A 37 -1.95 22.74 -2.29
CA GLN A 37 -2.30 23.72 -1.27
C GLN A 37 -3.78 23.62 -0.93
N LYS A 38 -4.14 24.07 0.28
CA LYS A 38 -5.54 24.10 0.72
C LYS A 38 -6.40 24.90 -0.27
N GLY A 39 -7.48 24.28 -0.73
CA GLY A 39 -8.43 24.84 -1.70
C GLY A 39 -8.13 24.44 -3.15
N ASP A 40 -6.98 23.83 -3.45
CA ASP A 40 -6.68 23.33 -4.79
C ASP A 40 -7.66 22.25 -5.20
N ARG A 41 -8.11 22.30 -6.46
CA ARG A 41 -8.85 21.20 -7.07
C ARG A 41 -7.85 20.19 -7.62
N VAL A 42 -7.85 19.00 -7.03
CA VAL A 42 -6.91 17.93 -7.35
C VAL A 42 -7.62 16.76 -8.01
N GLN A 43 -6.88 15.99 -8.82
CA GLN A 43 -7.31 14.71 -9.38
C GLN A 43 -6.44 13.61 -8.80
N MET A 44 -7.06 12.63 -8.14
CA MET A 44 -6.37 11.61 -7.35
C MET A 44 -6.82 10.23 -7.77
N HIS A 45 -5.84 9.37 -8.09
CA HIS A 45 -6.07 7.93 -8.08
C HIS A 45 -5.86 7.38 -6.68
N TYR A 46 -6.69 6.42 -6.31
CA TYR A 46 -6.61 5.75 -5.02
C TYR A 46 -7.12 4.30 -5.05
N ARG A 47 -6.70 3.56 -4.03
CA ARG A 47 -7.24 2.27 -3.59
C ARG A 47 -7.40 2.29 -2.07
N GLY A 48 -8.61 1.99 -1.59
CA GLY A 48 -8.97 1.96 -0.17
C GLY A 48 -9.21 0.54 0.32
N THR A 49 -8.53 0.15 1.40
CA THR A 49 -8.66 -1.17 2.05
C THR A 49 -8.88 -1.02 3.56
N LEU A 50 -9.53 -2.03 4.17
CA LEU A 50 -9.67 -2.10 5.63
C LEU A 50 -8.38 -2.62 6.25
N LYS A 51 -7.81 -1.94 7.25
CA LYS A 51 -6.55 -2.35 7.90
C LYS A 51 -6.62 -3.78 8.45
N ASP A 52 -7.74 -4.14 9.08
CA ASP A 52 -7.87 -5.42 9.80
C ASP A 52 -7.98 -6.64 8.87
N SER A 53 -8.63 -6.48 7.71
CA SER A 53 -8.89 -7.61 6.80
C SER A 53 -8.10 -7.53 5.49
N GLY A 54 -7.47 -6.39 5.21
CA GLY A 54 -6.88 -6.09 3.90
C GLY A 54 -7.89 -5.97 2.76
N LYS A 55 -9.20 -6.07 3.05
CA LYS A 55 -10.24 -6.11 2.02
C LYS A 55 -10.41 -4.75 1.37
N GLN A 56 -10.31 -4.70 0.05
CA GLN A 56 -10.67 -3.51 -0.74
C GLN A 56 -12.17 -3.22 -0.60
N PHE A 57 -12.47 -1.94 -0.34
CA PHE A 57 -13.84 -1.43 -0.32
C PHE A 57 -14.14 -0.49 -1.48
N ASP A 58 -13.12 0.20 -2.01
CA ASP A 58 -13.26 1.11 -3.15
C ASP A 58 -11.89 1.34 -3.82
N ALA A 59 -11.90 1.56 -5.14
CA ALA A 59 -10.74 1.97 -5.91
C ALA A 59 -11.15 2.79 -7.13
N SER A 60 -10.47 3.91 -7.36
CA SER A 60 -10.67 4.72 -8.58
C SER A 60 -10.29 3.98 -9.86
N TYR A 61 -9.32 3.07 -9.78
CA TYR A 61 -8.83 2.27 -10.90
C TYR A 61 -9.93 1.37 -11.48
N ASP A 62 -10.84 0.86 -10.65
CA ASP A 62 -11.97 0.03 -11.09
C ASP A 62 -12.94 0.83 -11.98
N ARG A 63 -12.99 2.16 -11.79
CA ARG A 63 -13.80 3.08 -12.60
C ARG A 63 -13.03 3.73 -13.76
N GLY A 64 -11.72 3.50 -13.84
CA GLY A 64 -10.83 4.10 -14.84
C GLY A 64 -10.74 5.63 -14.79
N THR A 65 -11.25 6.28 -13.73
CA THR A 65 -11.34 7.74 -13.63
C THR A 65 -10.86 8.23 -12.25
N PRO A 66 -9.93 9.21 -12.19
CA PRO A 66 -9.50 9.82 -10.94
C PRO A 66 -10.67 10.50 -10.21
N LEU A 67 -10.59 10.57 -8.89
CA LEU A 67 -11.52 11.38 -8.09
C LEU A 67 -11.06 12.83 -8.07
N ALA A 68 -11.96 13.75 -8.41
CA ALA A 68 -11.73 15.18 -8.36
C ALA A 68 -12.38 15.82 -7.13
N PHE A 69 -11.62 16.56 -6.33
CA PHE A 69 -12.11 17.25 -5.13
C PHE A 69 -11.22 18.43 -4.75
N ALA A 70 -11.69 19.32 -3.87
CA ALA A 70 -10.88 20.40 -3.31
C ALA A 70 -10.17 19.93 -2.02
N VAL A 71 -8.85 19.91 -2.02
CA VAL A 71 -8.06 19.42 -0.88
C VAL A 71 -8.06 20.42 0.28
N GLY A 72 -8.22 19.94 1.52
CA GLY A 72 -8.19 20.77 2.73
C GLY A 72 -9.43 21.66 2.90
N ALA A 73 -10.50 21.38 2.13
CA ALA A 73 -11.72 22.19 2.10
C ALA A 73 -12.91 21.54 2.85
N GLY A 74 -12.72 20.39 3.51
CA GLY A 74 -13.78 19.67 4.21
C GLY A 74 -14.69 18.86 3.29
N GLN A 75 -14.27 18.60 2.04
CA GLN A 75 -15.09 17.86 1.07
C GLN A 75 -14.92 16.34 1.16
N VAL A 76 -13.82 15.88 1.76
CA VAL A 76 -13.46 14.48 1.94
C VAL A 76 -13.22 14.19 3.43
N ILE A 77 -12.89 12.93 3.76
CA ILE A 77 -12.53 12.57 5.14
C ILE A 77 -11.31 13.37 5.62
N LYS A 78 -11.25 13.66 6.92
CA LYS A 78 -10.20 14.53 7.50
C LYS A 78 -8.78 14.03 7.19
N GLY A 79 -8.58 12.71 7.19
CA GLY A 79 -7.29 12.12 6.87
C GLY A 79 -6.80 12.42 5.45
N TRP A 80 -7.71 12.63 4.50
CA TRP A 80 -7.34 13.07 3.15
C TRP A 80 -7.08 14.58 3.10
N ASP A 81 -7.91 15.37 3.78
CA ASP A 81 -7.74 16.83 3.83
C ASP A 81 -6.40 17.25 4.45
N GLU A 82 -5.93 16.49 5.45
CA GLU A 82 -4.64 16.73 6.11
C GLU A 82 -3.49 15.98 5.44
N GLY A 83 -3.70 14.73 5.01
CA GLY A 83 -2.64 13.85 4.50
C GLY A 83 -2.18 14.12 3.06
N LEU A 84 -2.97 14.88 2.28
CA LEU A 84 -2.72 15.14 0.86
C LEU A 84 -2.23 16.57 0.57
N LEU A 85 -1.93 17.34 1.61
CA LEU A 85 -1.25 18.64 1.47
C LEU A 85 0.24 18.45 1.16
N ASP A 86 0.86 19.45 0.57
CA ASP A 86 2.28 19.47 0.23
C ASP A 86 2.76 18.31 -0.65
N MET A 87 1.90 17.86 -1.58
CA MET A 87 2.15 16.73 -2.48
C MET A 87 2.44 17.20 -3.90
N CYS A 88 3.37 16.53 -4.58
CA CYS A 88 3.73 16.79 -5.97
C CYS A 88 2.91 15.95 -6.95
N ILE A 89 2.66 16.47 -8.16
CA ILE A 89 2.02 15.68 -9.23
C ILE A 89 2.92 14.47 -9.56
N GLY A 90 2.34 13.28 -9.60
CA GLY A 90 3.03 11.99 -9.76
C GLY A 90 3.53 11.36 -8.46
N GLU A 91 3.45 12.06 -7.32
CA GLU A 91 3.81 11.49 -6.01
C GLU A 91 2.82 10.39 -5.61
N LYS A 92 3.29 9.41 -4.85
CA LYS A 92 2.44 8.37 -4.25
C LYS A 92 2.61 8.33 -2.74
N ARG A 93 1.49 8.16 -2.04
CA ARG A 93 1.44 8.07 -0.57
C ARG A 93 0.53 6.93 -0.13
N VAL A 94 0.90 6.32 1.00
CA VAL A 94 0.03 5.44 1.77
C VAL A 94 -0.40 6.18 3.03
N LEU A 95 -1.71 6.32 3.21
CA LEU A 95 -2.31 6.92 4.40
C LEU A 95 -2.92 5.83 5.27
N THR A 96 -2.48 5.74 6.53
CA THR A 96 -3.21 4.96 7.56
C THR A 96 -4.09 5.90 8.34
N ILE A 97 -5.40 5.78 8.13
CA ILE A 97 -6.41 6.72 8.63
C ILE A 97 -7.22 6.04 9.73
N PRO A 98 -6.99 6.40 11.00
CA PRO A 98 -7.81 5.90 12.10
C PRO A 98 -9.22 6.49 12.06
N PRO A 99 -10.17 5.88 12.79
CA PRO A 99 -11.59 6.22 12.68
C PRO A 99 -11.88 7.72 12.88
N GLU A 100 -11.16 8.39 13.77
CA GLU A 100 -11.29 9.81 14.12
C GLU A 100 -11.00 10.74 12.93
N TYR A 101 -10.15 10.30 12.02
CA TYR A 101 -9.80 10.99 10.77
C TYR A 101 -10.56 10.44 9.54
N GLY A 102 -11.28 9.33 9.71
CA GLY A 102 -12.10 8.67 8.69
C GLY A 102 -13.60 8.90 8.91
N TYR A 103 -14.34 7.80 9.06
CA TYR A 103 -15.81 7.80 9.24
C TYR A 103 -16.27 7.68 10.69
N GLY A 104 -15.35 7.55 11.65
CA GLY A 104 -15.62 7.38 13.08
C GLY A 104 -16.48 6.16 13.36
N GLN A 105 -17.41 6.31 14.30
CA GLN A 105 -18.33 5.24 14.73
C GLN A 105 -19.51 5.01 13.78
N ARG A 106 -19.44 5.50 12.54
CA ARG A 106 -20.51 5.32 11.53
C ARG A 106 -20.08 4.25 10.54
N ALA A 107 -20.98 3.31 10.26
CA ALA A 107 -20.82 2.37 9.15
C ALA A 107 -21.24 3.04 7.84
N ILE A 108 -20.45 2.88 6.78
CA ILE A 108 -20.68 3.47 5.46
C ILE A 108 -20.48 2.40 4.39
N GLY A 109 -21.58 1.96 3.77
CA GLY A 109 -21.55 0.91 2.75
C GLY A 109 -20.81 -0.34 3.26
N PRO A 110 -19.72 -0.77 2.62
CA PRO A 110 -18.91 -1.93 3.03
C PRO A 110 -17.95 -1.66 4.21
N ILE A 111 -17.88 -0.43 4.74
CA ILE A 111 -16.95 -0.01 5.80
C ILE A 111 -17.66 -0.11 7.16
N PRO A 112 -17.23 -1.00 8.07
CA PRO A 112 -17.77 -1.08 9.43
C PRO A 112 -17.47 0.19 10.26
N ALA A 113 -18.31 0.45 11.28
CA ALA A 113 -18.05 1.50 12.26
C ALA A 113 -16.73 1.27 13.01
N GLY A 114 -15.97 2.34 13.25
CA GLY A 114 -14.71 2.26 14.00
C GLY A 114 -13.56 1.63 13.22
N SER A 115 -13.65 1.55 11.88
CA SER A 115 -12.61 0.94 11.05
C SER A 115 -11.43 1.88 10.80
N THR A 116 -10.21 1.35 10.93
CA THR A 116 -9.00 1.99 10.40
C THR A 116 -8.83 1.67 8.93
N LEU A 117 -8.58 2.70 8.12
CA LEU A 117 -8.52 2.61 6.66
C LEU A 117 -7.09 2.76 6.17
N ILE A 118 -6.72 2.00 5.14
CA ILE A 118 -5.48 2.18 4.41
C ILE A 118 -5.83 2.71 3.02
N PHE A 119 -5.22 3.83 2.64
CA PHE A 119 -5.36 4.39 1.30
C PHE A 119 -4.02 4.48 0.61
N GLU A 120 -3.87 3.77 -0.50
CA GLU A 120 -2.83 4.03 -1.50
C GLU A 120 -3.34 5.14 -2.42
N THR A 121 -2.56 6.21 -2.58
CA THR A 121 -2.96 7.42 -3.30
C THR A 121 -1.88 7.85 -4.28
N GLU A 122 -2.30 8.41 -5.41
CA GLU A 122 -1.45 8.89 -6.50
C GLU A 122 -2.01 10.19 -7.07
N LEU A 123 -1.26 11.29 -6.93
CA LEU A 123 -1.70 12.60 -7.41
C LEU A 123 -1.51 12.68 -8.92
N VAL A 124 -2.61 12.78 -9.66
CA VAL A 124 -2.60 12.81 -11.13
C VAL A 124 -2.48 14.24 -11.66
N GLY A 125 -3.08 15.21 -10.96
CA GLY A 125 -3.03 16.60 -11.41
C GLY A 125 -3.62 17.60 -10.40
N ILE A 126 -3.29 18.87 -10.64
CA ILE A 126 -3.82 20.02 -9.92
C ILE A 126 -4.41 20.96 -10.98
N GLU A 127 -5.64 21.41 -10.80
CA GLU A 127 -6.31 22.28 -11.76
C GLU A 127 -5.52 23.58 -11.97
N GLY A 128 -5.26 23.93 -13.23
CA GLY A 128 -4.45 25.09 -13.60
C GLY A 128 -2.93 24.89 -13.52
N VAL A 129 -2.45 23.69 -13.15
CA VAL A 129 -1.02 23.35 -13.15
C VAL A 129 -0.73 22.37 -14.29
N PRO A 130 0.24 22.65 -15.17
CA PRO A 130 0.60 21.70 -16.23
C PRO A 130 1.20 20.43 -15.63
N THR A 131 0.78 19.27 -16.13
CA THR A 131 1.38 17.99 -15.74
C THR A 131 2.81 17.91 -16.26
N PRO A 132 3.81 17.65 -15.41
CA PRO A 132 5.20 17.53 -15.85
C PRO A 132 5.38 16.30 -16.76
N GLU A 133 6.07 16.47 -17.89
CA GLU A 133 6.39 15.37 -18.82
C GLU A 133 7.41 14.38 -18.23
N LYS A 134 8.23 14.83 -17.27
CA LYS A 134 9.24 14.02 -16.60
C LYS A 134 9.09 14.16 -15.08
N ILE A 135 8.84 13.04 -14.42
CA ILE A 135 8.76 12.96 -12.96
C ILE A 135 10.16 12.74 -12.39
N GLU A 136 10.71 13.74 -11.73
CA GLU A 136 11.98 13.61 -11.00
C GLU A 136 11.71 13.05 -9.61
N THR A 137 11.99 11.76 -9.43
CA THR A 137 11.85 11.11 -8.13
C THR A 137 13.05 11.44 -7.25
N LYS A 138 12.82 11.69 -5.96
CA LYS A 138 13.93 11.70 -5.00
C LYS A 138 14.40 10.26 -4.87
N VAL A 139 15.69 10.01 -5.12
CA VAL A 139 16.30 8.69 -4.88
C VAL A 139 16.10 8.36 -3.41
N VAL A 140 15.11 7.50 -3.13
CA VAL A 140 14.90 6.91 -1.83
C VAL A 140 15.86 5.75 -1.72
N GLU A 141 17.02 5.99 -1.10
CA GLU A 141 18.01 4.96 -0.69
C GLU A 141 17.44 3.92 0.32
N GLY A 142 16.11 3.79 0.45
CA GLY A 142 15.45 2.93 1.44
C GLY A 142 14.60 1.79 0.87
N ALA A 143 14.49 1.64 -0.45
CA ALA A 143 13.66 0.60 -1.07
C ALA A 143 14.41 -0.71 -1.41
N GLU A 144 15.72 -0.80 -1.12
CA GLU A 144 16.51 -2.03 -1.34
C GLU A 144 16.39 -3.02 -0.16
N SER A 145 15.97 -2.56 1.02
CA SER A 145 15.92 -3.41 2.24
C SER A 145 14.75 -4.40 2.30
N ALA A 146 13.80 -4.39 1.36
CA ALA A 146 12.67 -5.33 1.36
C ALA A 146 12.89 -6.55 0.43
N ALA A 147 13.93 -6.53 -0.41
CA ALA A 147 14.30 -7.68 -1.26
C ALA A 147 15.44 -8.52 -0.65
N GLU A 148 16.30 -7.95 0.19
CA GLU A 148 17.42 -8.67 0.83
C GLU A 148 16.97 -9.58 2.01
N ALA A 149 15.86 -9.24 2.66
CA ALA A 149 15.34 -9.94 3.86
C ALA A 149 14.61 -11.27 3.56
N ILE A 150 14.44 -11.65 2.28
CA ILE A 150 13.88 -12.95 1.88
C ILE A 150 14.93 -14.03 1.62
N SER A 151 16.23 -13.73 1.78
CA SER A 151 17.29 -14.76 1.70
C SER A 151 17.68 -15.38 3.05
N GLU A 152 17.45 -14.68 4.17
CA GLU A 152 17.86 -15.15 5.52
C GLU A 152 16.81 -16.03 6.24
N ALA A 153 15.60 -16.17 5.70
CA ALA A 153 14.53 -16.99 6.29
C ALA A 153 14.44 -18.42 5.73
N THR A 154 15.32 -18.84 4.81
CA THR A 154 15.30 -20.19 4.20
C THR A 154 16.32 -21.17 4.77
N GLU A 155 17.12 -20.79 5.77
CA GLU A 155 18.15 -21.67 6.34
C GLU A 155 17.79 -22.31 7.70
N SER A 156 16.62 -22.00 8.28
CA SER A 156 16.20 -22.54 9.59
C SER A 156 15.09 -23.60 9.56
N VAL A 157 14.60 -24.03 8.39
CA VAL A 157 13.59 -25.11 8.28
C VAL A 157 14.21 -26.45 7.87
N ALA A 158 15.53 -26.51 7.65
CA ALA A 158 16.25 -27.73 7.25
C ALA A 158 16.62 -28.68 8.40
N SER A 159 16.28 -28.37 9.66
CA SER A 159 16.72 -29.15 10.84
C SER A 159 15.59 -29.50 11.82
N ALA A 160 14.43 -29.91 11.32
CA ALA A 160 13.42 -30.56 12.17
C ALA A 160 12.47 -31.45 11.36
N THR A 161 12.95 -32.61 10.92
CA THR A 161 12.28 -33.92 11.06
C THR A 161 13.04 -34.97 10.25
N GLN A 162 14.00 -35.63 10.89
CA GLN A 162 14.40 -36.98 10.48
C GLN A 162 13.65 -37.96 11.38
N LYS A 163 13.06 -38.98 10.75
CA LYS A 163 12.67 -40.29 11.30
C LYS A 163 11.18 -40.50 11.64
N VAL A 164 10.39 -40.83 10.61
CA VAL A 164 9.65 -42.11 10.61
C VAL A 164 9.79 -42.73 9.22
N ALA A 165 10.35 -43.94 9.20
CA ALA A 165 10.51 -44.75 8.00
C ALA A 165 9.16 -45.32 7.55
N GLY A 166 8.88 -45.28 6.24
CA GLY A 166 7.78 -46.06 5.69
C GLY A 166 7.22 -45.57 4.35
N LYS A 167 7.85 -46.03 3.26
CA LYS A 167 7.22 -46.37 1.95
C LYS A 167 6.74 -45.21 1.05
N VAL A 168 6.84 -45.46 -0.27
CA VAL A 168 6.37 -44.67 -1.44
C VAL A 168 7.40 -43.61 -1.87
N ALA A 169 8.31 -43.81 -2.83
CA ALA A 169 8.21 -44.22 -4.23
C ALA A 169 7.33 -43.32 -5.10
N GLU A 170 7.97 -42.62 -6.04
CA GLU A 170 7.47 -42.14 -7.33
C GLU A 170 6.87 -40.72 -7.46
N ALA A 171 7.25 -40.09 -8.59
CA ALA A 171 6.76 -38.85 -9.21
C ALA A 171 7.28 -37.49 -8.71
N ILE A 172 8.47 -37.06 -9.18
CA ILE A 172 8.74 -35.69 -9.66
C ILE A 172 10.05 -35.63 -10.47
N VAL A 173 10.06 -36.17 -11.68
CA VAL A 173 11.05 -35.81 -12.72
C VAL A 173 10.32 -35.71 -14.05
N ASP A 174 9.62 -34.60 -14.30
CA ASP A 174 9.32 -34.12 -15.66
C ASP A 174 8.75 -32.70 -15.62
N ALA A 175 9.57 -31.69 -15.95
CA ALA A 175 9.17 -30.33 -16.38
C ALA A 175 10.38 -29.39 -16.62
N ALA A 176 11.62 -29.80 -16.34
CA ALA A 176 12.80 -28.96 -16.53
C ALA A 176 13.61 -29.32 -17.78
N LYS A 177 13.01 -29.22 -18.98
CA LYS A 177 13.78 -29.32 -20.25
C LYS A 177 13.14 -28.64 -21.47
N VAL A 178 12.65 -27.41 -21.38
CA VAL A 178 12.41 -26.58 -22.59
C VAL A 178 12.52 -25.10 -22.21
N ALA A 179 13.71 -24.50 -22.24
CA ALA A 179 13.94 -23.05 -22.48
C ALA A 179 15.40 -22.64 -22.19
N LYS A 180 16.39 -23.31 -22.80
CA LYS A 180 17.72 -22.70 -22.97
C LYS A 180 18.48 -23.45 -24.04
N THR A 181 18.51 -22.90 -25.25
CA THR A 181 19.58 -23.02 -26.28
C THR A 181 18.98 -22.45 -27.57
N ILE A 182 19.28 -21.18 -27.88
CA ILE A 182 19.72 -20.71 -29.21
C ILE A 182 19.83 -19.19 -29.20
N VAL A 183 21.04 -18.71 -28.93
CA VAL A 183 21.54 -17.39 -29.33
C VAL A 183 22.77 -17.66 -30.18
N ALA A 184 22.94 -16.86 -31.23
CA ALA A 184 24.08 -16.71 -32.14
C ALA A 184 24.17 -17.66 -33.34
N ASP A 185 23.92 -17.12 -34.54
CA ASP A 185 24.94 -16.85 -35.59
C ASP A 185 24.23 -16.09 -36.75
N THR A 186 24.48 -14.80 -36.95
CA THR A 186 25.56 -14.19 -37.77
C THR A 186 25.34 -14.36 -39.29
N GLU A 187 25.03 -13.23 -39.92
CA GLU A 187 25.35 -12.76 -41.28
C GLU A 187 25.38 -13.75 -42.45
N ASP A 188 24.52 -13.51 -43.46
CA ASP A 188 24.97 -13.32 -44.86
C ASP A 188 23.81 -12.72 -45.70
N ALA A 189 24.02 -11.51 -46.23
CA ALA A 189 23.29 -11.02 -47.39
C ALA A 189 24.13 -11.36 -48.64
N PRO A 190 23.52 -11.55 -49.81
CA PRO A 190 23.67 -10.48 -50.78
C PRO A 190 22.44 -10.22 -51.67
N GLU A 191 22.61 -9.10 -52.36
CA GLU A 191 21.75 -8.34 -53.25
C GLU A 191 21.33 -9.06 -54.55
N HIS A 192 20.58 -8.28 -55.33
CA HIS A 192 20.29 -8.35 -56.77
C HIS A 192 18.86 -8.83 -57.09
N GLU A 193 17.94 -7.99 -57.55
CA GLU A 193 17.91 -7.02 -58.67
C GLU A 193 16.88 -7.54 -59.68
N GLU A 194 16.13 -6.60 -60.25
CA GLU A 194 15.01 -6.78 -61.15
C GLU A 194 15.31 -7.73 -62.33
N LEU A 195 14.25 -8.39 -62.81
CA LEU A 195 13.77 -8.32 -64.20
C LEU A 195 12.31 -8.80 -64.27
#